data_AF-A0A3C1EKJ2-F1
#
_entry.id   AF-A0A3C1EKJ2-F1
#
_cell.length_a   1.000
_cell.length_b   1.000
_cell.length_c   1.000
_cell.angle_alpha   90.00
_cell.angle_beta   90.00
_cell.angle_gamma   90.00
#
_symmetry.space_group_name_H-M   'P 1'
#
loop_
_entity.id
_entity.type
_entity.pdbx_description
1 polymer ?
#
loop_
_entity_poly.entity_id
_entity_poly.type
_entity_poly.pdbx_seq_one_letter_code
_entity_poly.pdbx_strand_id
1 'polypeptide(L)'
;MIGVLKTAALFAVRRPKEAAIILLAALLALMFWRFNRERGRAQELAAKIEGLPPDAKQVVTIYRDRVVTKVRDGPTKIEYRDRYLPPEGHVEVVTKVDQPDQPPEVLIQDRGFTRRLGGGVVYAGEFLPMVDIKWAYWRRYSATVGITPRFGGLGVSRHVDDFMPFQNLEIFGIVGLDWQSERRLGLGIRTNF
;
A
#
# COMPACT_ATOMS: atom_id res chain seq x y z
N MET A 1 10.96 -17.00 26.38
CA MET A 1 10.52 -16.68 25.00
C MET A 1 10.31 -17.92 24.13
N ILE A 2 11.23 -18.90 24.11
CA ILE A 2 11.12 -20.14 23.31
C ILE A 2 9.90 -21.01 23.67
N GLY A 3 9.53 -21.09 24.96
CA GLY A 3 8.37 -21.87 25.42
C GLY A 3 7.03 -21.33 24.90
N VAL A 4 6.83 -20.01 24.91
CA VAL A 4 5.59 -19.37 24.45
C VAL A 4 5.38 -19.56 22.94
N LEU A 5 6.46 -19.47 22.16
CA LEU A 5 6.44 -19.72 20.72
C LEU A 5 6.07 -21.17 20.39
N LYS A 6 6.58 -22.15 21.14
CA LYS A 6 6.21 -23.57 20.96
C LYS A 6 4.74 -23.82 21.27
N THR A 7 4.21 -23.24 22.35
CA THR A 7 2.81 -23.41 22.72
C THR A 7 1.87 -22.76 21.72
N ALA A 8 2.22 -21.57 21.21
CA ALA A 8 1.45 -20.88 20.17
C ALA A 8 1.46 -21.67 18.84
N ALA A 9 2.61 -22.22 18.45
CA ALA A 9 2.71 -23.07 17.25
C ALA A 9 1.89 -24.36 17.39
N LEU A 10 1.96 -25.02 18.55
CA LEU A 10 1.18 -26.24 18.80
C LEU A 10 -0.33 -25.98 18.80
N PHE A 11 -0.75 -24.81 19.31
CA PHE A 11 -2.14 -24.36 19.26
C PHE A 11 -2.61 -24.11 17.83
N ALA A 12 -1.80 -23.41 17.02
CA ALA A 12 -2.13 -23.14 15.62
C ALA A 12 -2.28 -24.41 14.78
N VAL A 13 -1.45 -25.43 15.03
CA VAL A 13 -1.54 -26.73 14.34
C VAL A 13 -2.80 -27.52 14.76
N ARG A 14 -3.16 -27.49 16.04
CA ARG A 14 -4.30 -28.28 16.56
C ARG A 14 -5.67 -27.62 16.32
N ARG A 15 -5.70 -26.30 16.22
CA ARG A 15 -6.91 -25.48 16.12
C ARG A 15 -6.75 -24.37 15.08
N PRO A 16 -6.64 -24.74 13.80
CA PRO A 16 -6.30 -23.79 12.74
C PRO A 16 -7.38 -22.72 12.55
N LYS A 17 -8.66 -23.07 12.76
CA LYS A 17 -9.77 -22.13 12.62
C LYS A 17 -9.76 -21.06 13.72
N GLU A 18 -9.59 -21.48 14.97
CA GLU A 18 -9.55 -20.59 16.13
C GLU A 18 -8.30 -19.70 16.10
N ALA A 19 -7.16 -20.26 15.69
CA ALA A 19 -5.93 -19.48 15.48
C ALA A 19 -6.13 -18.41 14.40
N ALA A 20 -6.78 -18.73 13.27
CA ALA A 20 -7.09 -17.77 12.23
C ALA A 20 -8.00 -16.63 12.73
N ILE A 21 -9.02 -16.95 13.54
CA ILE A 21 -9.92 -15.95 14.14
C ILE A 21 -9.16 -15.02 15.10
N ILE A 22 -8.32 -15.57 15.97
CA ILE A 22 -7.53 -14.77 16.93
C ILE A 22 -6.56 -13.85 16.19
N LEU A 23 -5.87 -14.37 15.16
CA LEU A 23 -4.94 -13.59 14.34
C LEU A 23 -5.65 -12.44 13.63
N LEU A 24 -6.83 -12.71 13.07
CA LEU A 24 -7.67 -11.72 12.42
C LEU A 24 -8.11 -10.62 13.40
N ALA A 25 -8.58 -10.99 14.58
CA ALA A 25 -9.02 -10.03 15.60
C ALA A 25 -7.86 -9.13 16.06
N ALA A 26 -6.66 -9.70 16.27
CA ALA A 26 -5.48 -8.94 16.61
C ALA A 26 -5.07 -7.95 15.51
N LEU A 27 -5.16 -8.37 14.24
CA LEU A 27 -4.89 -7.50 13.09
C LEU A 27 -5.90 -6.35 13.00
N LEU A 28 -7.20 -6.62 13.16
CA LEU A 28 -8.24 -5.57 13.17
C LEU A 28 -8.03 -4.53 14.28
N ALA A 29 -7.64 -4.96 15.48
CA ALA A 29 -7.32 -4.04 16.58
C ALA A 29 -6.11 -3.14 16.24
N LEU A 30 -5.06 -3.72 15.64
CA LEU A 30 -3.89 -2.98 15.17
C LEU A 30 -4.27 -1.95 14.09
N MET A 31 -5.15 -2.32 13.16
CA MET A 31 -5.66 -1.43 12.12
C MET A 31 -6.36 -0.21 12.71
N PHE A 32 -7.29 -0.44 13.64
CA PHE A 32 -8.08 0.62 14.27
C PHE A 32 -7.17 1.63 14.98
N TRP A 33 -6.16 1.13 15.70
CA TRP A 33 -5.19 1.97 16.39
C TRP A 33 -4.38 2.84 15.42
N ARG A 34 -3.89 2.26 14.31
CA ARG A 34 -3.09 2.99 13.33
C ARG A 34 -3.91 4.03 12.56
N PHE A 35 -5.13 3.69 12.18
CA PHE A 35 -6.05 4.61 11.49
C PHE A 35 -6.29 5.89 12.31
N ASN A 36 -6.49 5.75 13.62
CA ASN A 36 -6.64 6.88 14.52
C ASN A 36 -5.36 7.73 14.63
N ARG A 37 -4.19 7.12 14.53
CA ARG A 37 -2.90 7.82 14.56
C ARG A 37 -2.61 8.61 13.29
N GLU A 38 -2.97 8.09 12.11
CA GLU A 38 -2.69 8.75 10.83
C GLU A 38 -3.64 9.92 10.53
N ARG A 39 -4.88 9.89 11.04
CA ARG A 39 -5.81 11.04 10.96
C ARG A 39 -5.23 12.34 11.53
N GLY A 40 -4.41 12.27 12.58
CA GLY A 40 -3.77 13.45 13.18
C GLY A 40 -2.73 14.12 12.28
N ARG A 41 -2.05 13.38 11.40
CA ARG A 41 -0.98 13.92 10.53
C ARG A 41 -1.49 14.55 9.24
N ALA A 42 -2.66 14.13 8.76
CA ALA A 42 -3.24 14.65 7.52
C ALA A 42 -3.68 16.13 7.64
N GLN A 43 -3.93 16.63 8.85
CA GLN A 43 -4.33 18.02 9.09
C GLN A 43 -3.14 19.00 9.09
N GLU A 44 -1.92 18.55 9.43
CA GLU A 44 -0.72 19.40 9.49
C GLU A 44 -0.16 19.79 8.10
N LEU A 45 -0.51 19.04 7.04
CA LEU A 45 0.06 19.21 5.68
C LEU A 45 -0.84 19.99 4.72
N ALA A 46 -2.07 20.33 5.09
CA ALA A 46 -2.96 21.16 4.28
C ALA A 46 -2.57 22.67 4.28
N ALA A 47 -1.60 23.08 5.09
CA ALA A 47 -1.25 24.47 5.33
C ALA A 47 -0.05 25.01 4.50
N LYS A 48 0.50 24.28 3.54
CA LYS A 48 1.63 24.77 2.71
C LYS A 48 1.50 24.35 1.24
N ILE A 49 0.64 25.05 0.50
CA ILE A 49 0.72 25.12 -0.97
C ILE A 49 0.58 26.60 -1.36
N GLU A 50 1.63 27.37 -1.07
CA GLU A 50 1.81 28.73 -1.58
C GLU A 50 2.92 28.72 -2.63
N GLY A 51 2.54 29.01 -3.88
CA GLY A 51 3.43 29.49 -4.94
C GLY A 51 4.60 28.59 -5.34
N LEU A 52 5.27 28.98 -6.42
CA LEU A 52 6.66 28.57 -6.67
C LEU A 52 7.51 29.75 -6.17
N PRO A 53 8.40 29.57 -5.19
CA PRO A 53 9.30 30.63 -4.77
C PRO A 53 10.05 31.23 -5.98
N PRO A 54 10.22 32.56 -6.08
CA PRO A 54 10.85 33.20 -7.24
C PRO A 54 12.30 32.75 -7.45
N ASP A 55 12.96 32.23 -6.42
CA ASP A 55 14.32 31.70 -6.35
C ASP A 55 14.44 30.19 -6.68
N ALA A 56 13.33 29.46 -6.84
CA ALA A 56 13.37 28.01 -7.08
C ALA A 56 13.33 27.67 -8.60
N LYS A 57 14.32 26.89 -9.08
CA LYS A 57 14.33 26.30 -10.44
C LYS A 57 13.31 25.16 -10.59
N GLN A 58 13.06 24.41 -9.51
CA GLN A 58 12.14 23.27 -9.48
C GLN A 58 11.55 23.10 -8.08
N VAL A 59 10.28 22.73 -8.02
CA VAL A 59 9.64 22.25 -6.78
C VAL A 59 9.07 20.88 -7.05
N VAL A 60 9.45 19.93 -6.19
CA VAL A 60 8.87 18.58 -6.16
C VAL A 60 7.97 18.51 -4.93
N THR A 61 6.67 18.43 -5.17
CA THR A 61 5.68 18.26 -4.11
C THR A 61 5.22 16.81 -4.11
N ILE A 62 5.52 16.10 -3.04
CA ILE A 62 5.00 14.76 -2.80
C ILE A 62 3.71 14.92 -2.00
N TYR A 63 2.58 14.63 -2.64
CA TYR A 63 1.26 14.71 -2.01
C TYR A 63 0.54 13.39 -2.16
N ARG A 64 0.35 12.68 -1.04
CA ARG A 64 -0.32 11.38 -0.98
C ARG A 64 0.32 10.39 -1.96
N ASP A 65 -0.42 10.02 -3.00
CA ASP A 65 -0.09 9.07 -4.06
C ASP A 65 0.41 9.77 -5.33
N ARG A 66 0.81 11.05 -5.24
CA ARG A 66 1.24 11.84 -6.40
C ARG A 66 2.53 12.60 -6.15
N VAL A 67 3.34 12.66 -7.20
CA VAL A 67 4.52 13.51 -7.30
C VAL A 67 4.24 14.58 -8.32
N VAL A 68 4.06 15.80 -7.82
CA VAL A 68 3.85 16.98 -8.64
C VAL A 68 5.19 17.68 -8.80
N THR A 69 5.72 17.69 -10.02
CA THR A 69 6.95 18.40 -10.35
C THR A 69 6.60 19.65 -11.13
N LYS A 70 7.00 20.81 -10.61
CA LYS A 70 6.94 22.09 -11.30
C LYS A 70 8.37 22.47 -11.68
N VAL A 71 8.67 22.55 -12.98
CA VAL A 71 9.99 22.95 -13.50
C VAL A 71 9.86 24.28 -14.22
N ARG A 72 10.73 25.24 -13.92
CA ARG A 72 10.78 26.51 -14.65
C ARG A 72 11.68 26.35 -15.90
N ASP A 73 11.08 26.51 -17.07
CA ASP A 73 11.74 26.42 -18.39
C ASP A 73 11.82 27.83 -19.02
N GLY A 74 12.68 28.68 -18.44
CA GLY A 74 12.83 30.09 -18.83
C GLY A 74 12.08 31.09 -17.92
N PRO A 75 11.99 32.38 -18.31
CA PRO A 75 11.50 33.44 -17.42
C PRO A 75 9.99 33.36 -17.11
N THR A 76 9.19 32.75 -17.99
CA THR A 76 7.72 32.75 -17.88
C THR A 76 7.07 31.37 -18.02
N LYS A 77 7.78 30.36 -18.53
CA LYS A 77 7.19 29.04 -18.78
C LYS A 77 7.48 28.11 -17.62
N ILE A 78 6.43 27.49 -17.09
CA ILE A 78 6.50 26.48 -16.03
C ILE A 78 5.91 25.19 -16.58
N GLU A 79 6.70 24.13 -16.62
CA GLU A 79 6.22 22.79 -16.94
C GLU A 79 5.66 22.10 -15.69
N TYR A 80 4.48 21.49 -15.86
CA TYR A 80 3.80 20.73 -14.82
C TYR A 80 3.82 19.24 -15.17
N ARG A 81 4.33 18.41 -14.27
CA ARG A 81 4.31 16.95 -14.41
C ARG A 81 3.67 16.33 -13.17
N ASP A 82 2.59 15.58 -13.37
CA ASP A 82 1.93 14.78 -12.33
C ASP A 82 2.21 13.31 -12.61
N ARG A 83 2.75 12.60 -11.62
CA ARG A 83 3.06 11.18 -11.71
C ARG A 83 2.58 10.46 -10.46
N TYR A 84 2.05 9.25 -10.66
CA TYR A 84 1.62 8.38 -9.57
C TYR A 84 2.79 7.86 -8.74
N LEU A 85 2.65 7.91 -7.42
CA LEU A 85 3.53 7.32 -6.43
C LEU A 85 2.78 6.20 -5.71
N PRO A 86 3.10 4.91 -5.96
CA PRO A 86 2.49 3.85 -5.19
C PRO A 86 2.79 4.01 -3.70
N PRO A 87 1.91 3.58 -2.78
CA PRO A 87 2.15 3.68 -1.34
C PRO A 87 3.44 2.99 -0.88
N GLU A 88 3.92 1.99 -1.62
CA GLU A 88 5.19 1.27 -1.42
C GLU A 88 6.40 1.90 -2.12
N GLY A 89 6.15 2.84 -3.04
CA GLY A 89 7.20 3.50 -3.81
C GLY A 89 7.90 4.59 -3.00
N HIS A 90 9.01 5.07 -3.57
CA HIS A 90 9.68 6.26 -3.08
C HIS A 90 10.11 7.14 -4.26
N VAL A 91 10.43 8.39 -3.93
CA VAL A 91 10.82 9.42 -4.89
C VAL A 91 12.25 9.80 -4.60
N GLU A 92 13.09 9.75 -5.62
CA GLU A 92 14.45 10.25 -5.57
C GLU A 92 14.56 11.49 -6.46
N VAL A 93 15.17 12.54 -5.92
CA VAL A 93 15.47 13.77 -6.65
C VAL A 93 16.99 13.80 -6.84
N VAL A 94 17.44 13.62 -8.07
CA VAL A 94 18.86 13.47 -8.41
C VAL A 94 19.32 14.70 -9.17
N THR A 95 20.31 15.41 -8.61
CA THR A 95 20.99 16.51 -9.29
C THR A 95 22.31 16.00 -9.85
N LYS A 96 22.53 16.12 -11.16
CA LYS A 96 23.78 15.69 -11.81
C LYS A 96 24.84 16.78 -11.61
N VAL A 97 25.98 16.39 -11.03
CA VAL A 97 27.11 17.31 -10.76
C VAL A 97 27.65 17.91 -12.06
N ASP A 98 27.62 17.12 -13.14
CA ASP A 98 28.18 17.44 -14.44
C ASP A 98 27.30 18.39 -15.27
N GLN A 99 26.06 18.65 -14.81
CA GLN A 99 25.05 19.44 -15.51
C GLN A 99 24.25 20.33 -14.53
N PRO A 100 24.90 21.28 -13.83
CA PRO A 100 24.28 22.09 -12.78
C PRO A 100 23.16 23.02 -13.29
N ASP A 101 23.14 23.28 -14.60
CA ASP A 101 22.13 24.11 -15.23
C ASP A 101 20.83 23.36 -15.57
N GLN A 102 20.86 22.02 -15.54
CA GLN A 102 19.67 21.22 -15.78
C GLN A 102 18.83 21.02 -14.50
N PRO A 103 17.49 20.99 -14.63
CA PRO A 103 16.63 20.72 -13.49
C PRO A 103 16.87 19.29 -12.96
N PRO A 104 16.88 19.08 -11.63
CA PRO A 104 16.96 17.77 -11.01
C PRO A 104 16.00 16.73 -11.61
N GLU A 105 16.54 15.54 -11.85
CA GLU A 105 15.75 14.43 -12.37
C GLU A 105 14.93 13.81 -11.24
N VAL A 106 13.62 13.65 -11.47
CA VAL A 106 12.70 13.01 -10.52
C VAL A 106 12.48 11.57 -10.96
N LEU A 107 13.08 10.65 -10.21
CA LEU A 107 12.93 9.22 -10.39
C LEU A 107 11.87 8.70 -9.43
N ILE A 108 10.90 7.97 -9.97
CA ILE A 108 9.84 7.33 -9.17
C ILE A 108 10.04 5.83 -9.31
N GLN A 109 10.29 5.18 -8.18
CA GLN A 109 10.35 3.73 -8.16
C GLN A 109 8.92 3.16 -8.12
N ASP A 110 8.43 2.76 -9.29
CA ASP A 110 7.08 2.21 -9.47
C ASP A 110 7.03 0.67 -9.40
N ARG A 111 8.13 0.00 -9.05
CA ARG A 111 8.19 -1.45 -8.95
C ARG A 111 9.18 -1.91 -7.90
N GLY A 112 8.88 -3.04 -7.26
CA GLY A 112 9.81 -3.66 -6.33
C GLY A 112 9.17 -4.73 -5.45
N PHE A 113 9.96 -5.19 -4.49
CA PHE A 113 9.49 -6.04 -3.41
C PHE A 113 9.03 -5.19 -2.24
N THR A 114 8.07 -5.71 -1.48
CA THR A 114 7.52 -5.05 -0.30
C THR A 114 7.14 -6.08 0.75
N ARG A 115 6.82 -5.65 1.98
CA ARG A 115 6.38 -6.52 3.08
C ARG A 115 5.29 -5.81 3.87
N ARG A 116 4.23 -5.40 3.18
CA ARG A 116 3.10 -4.70 3.82
C ARG A 116 2.01 -5.69 4.20
N LEU A 117 1.50 -5.52 5.42
CA LEU A 117 0.35 -6.26 5.87
C LEU A 117 -0.91 -5.63 5.28
N GLY A 118 -1.82 -6.48 4.83
CA GLY A 118 -3.13 -6.07 4.30
C GLY A 118 -4.26 -6.77 5.02
N GLY A 119 -5.44 -6.17 4.93
CA GLY A 119 -6.65 -6.70 5.53
C GLY A 119 -7.88 -6.20 4.78
N GLY A 120 -8.88 -7.06 4.68
CA GLY A 120 -10.05 -6.78 3.85
C GLY A 120 -11.15 -7.82 3.98
N VAL A 121 -12.05 -7.79 3.01
CA VAL A 121 -13.15 -8.74 2.88
C VAL A 121 -13.16 -9.29 1.48
N VAL A 122 -13.31 -10.61 1.35
CA VAL A 122 -13.36 -11.35 0.10
C VAL A 122 -14.67 -12.13 0.02
N TYR A 123 -15.35 -12.04 -1.11
CA TYR A 123 -16.47 -12.89 -1.45
C TYR A 123 -15.99 -14.16 -2.17
N ALA A 124 -16.29 -15.32 -1.60
CA ALA A 124 -15.98 -16.65 -2.16
C ALA A 124 -17.16 -17.61 -1.90
N GLY A 125 -18.35 -17.25 -2.40
CA GLY A 125 -19.63 -17.88 -2.05
C GLY A 125 -20.23 -17.34 -0.75
N GLU A 126 -19.41 -16.80 0.15
CA GLU A 126 -19.80 -15.98 1.29
C GLU A 126 -18.78 -14.86 1.52
N PHE A 127 -19.13 -13.85 2.32
CA PHE A 127 -18.21 -12.79 2.72
C PHE A 127 -17.28 -13.28 3.84
N LEU A 128 -16.00 -13.33 3.52
CA LEU A 128 -14.95 -13.78 4.39
C LEU A 128 -14.02 -12.62 4.73
N PRO A 129 -13.71 -12.40 6.02
CA PRO A 129 -12.59 -11.53 6.36
C PRO A 129 -11.29 -12.16 5.84
N MET A 130 -10.36 -11.29 5.44
CA MET A 130 -9.08 -11.71 4.90
C MET A 130 -7.96 -10.88 5.52
N VAL A 131 -6.82 -11.54 5.74
CA VAL A 131 -5.55 -10.89 6.01
C VAL A 131 -4.53 -11.39 5.01
N ASP A 132 -3.59 -10.53 4.63
CA ASP A 132 -2.60 -10.87 3.63
C ASP A 132 -1.26 -10.16 3.85
N ILE A 133 -0.25 -10.61 3.12
CA ILE A 133 1.02 -9.91 2.96
C ILE A 133 1.20 -9.58 1.48
N LYS A 134 1.41 -8.30 1.19
CA LYS A 134 1.88 -7.82 -0.10
C LYS A 134 3.39 -8.05 -0.18
N TRP A 135 3.85 -8.75 -1.22
CA TRP A 135 5.26 -9.14 -1.37
C TRP A 135 5.94 -8.48 -2.57
N ALA A 136 5.19 -8.08 -3.59
CA ALA A 136 5.70 -7.32 -4.72
C ALA A 136 4.65 -6.33 -5.24
N TYR A 137 5.11 -5.25 -5.87
CA TYR A 137 4.26 -4.27 -6.52
C TYR A 137 4.82 -3.87 -7.88
N TRP A 138 3.91 -3.54 -8.79
CA TRP A 138 4.22 -2.96 -10.08
C TRP A 138 3.13 -1.95 -10.44
N ARG A 139 3.52 -0.68 -10.47
CA ARG A 139 2.65 0.48 -10.62
C ARG A 139 1.53 0.43 -9.58
N ARG A 140 0.30 0.25 -10.03
CA ARG A 140 -0.91 0.18 -9.19
C ARG A 140 -1.27 -1.25 -8.79
N TYR A 141 -0.56 -2.24 -9.32
CA TYR A 141 -0.83 -3.64 -9.08
C TYR A 141 0.09 -4.18 -8.01
N SER A 142 -0.37 -5.18 -7.28
CA SER A 142 0.46 -5.85 -6.30
C SER A 142 0.17 -7.33 -6.23
N ALA A 143 1.21 -8.10 -5.93
CA ALA A 143 1.15 -9.52 -5.67
C ALA A 143 1.09 -9.74 -4.16
N THR A 144 0.22 -10.65 -3.75
CA THR A 144 -0.14 -10.84 -2.35
C THR A 144 -0.25 -12.33 -2.03
N VAL A 145 -0.06 -12.66 -0.75
CA VAL A 145 -0.38 -13.98 -0.20
C VAL A 145 -1.37 -13.76 0.93
N GLY A 146 -2.56 -14.31 0.79
CA GLY A 146 -3.68 -14.05 1.69
C GLY A 146 -4.23 -15.32 2.33
N ILE A 147 -4.84 -15.15 3.49
CA ILE A 147 -5.59 -16.19 4.19
C ILE A 147 -6.96 -15.67 4.61
N THR A 148 -7.94 -16.55 4.55
CA THR A 148 -9.32 -16.35 5.03
C THR A 148 -9.67 -17.49 5.99
N PRO A 149 -10.79 -17.43 6.73
CA PRO A 149 -11.25 -18.56 7.54
C PRO A 149 -11.53 -19.85 6.76
N ARG A 150 -11.70 -19.78 5.43
CA ARG A 150 -11.97 -20.96 4.59
C ARG A 150 -10.78 -21.43 3.76
N PHE A 151 -9.93 -20.53 3.28
CA PHE A 151 -8.88 -20.87 2.32
C PHE A 151 -7.71 -19.88 2.36
N GLY A 152 -6.56 -20.32 1.86
CA GLY A 152 -5.38 -19.48 1.65
C GLY A 152 -4.88 -19.57 0.22
N GLY A 153 -4.22 -18.51 -0.27
CA GLY A 153 -3.83 -18.45 -1.67
C GLY A 153 -2.98 -17.26 -2.07
N LEU A 154 -2.67 -17.23 -3.37
CA LEU A 154 -2.00 -16.11 -4.01
C LEU A 154 -3.05 -15.15 -4.55
N GLY A 155 -2.79 -13.86 -4.43
CA GLY A 155 -3.69 -12.86 -4.93
C GLY A 155 -3.00 -11.74 -5.68
N VAL A 156 -3.83 -11.02 -6.44
CA VAL A 156 -3.45 -9.80 -7.13
C VAL A 156 -4.41 -8.71 -6.68
N SER A 157 -3.85 -7.55 -6.35
CA SER A 157 -4.63 -6.36 -6.02
C SER A 157 -4.31 -5.20 -6.94
N ARG A 158 -5.24 -4.23 -7.02
CA ARG A 158 -5.09 -2.98 -7.74
C ARG A 158 -5.62 -1.83 -6.90
N HIS A 159 -4.83 -0.77 -6.74
CA HIS A 159 -5.29 0.48 -6.11
C HIS A 159 -6.46 1.11 -6.87
N VAL A 160 -7.44 1.64 -6.14
CA VAL A 160 -8.64 2.32 -6.67
C VAL A 160 -8.75 3.77 -6.22
N ASP A 161 -7.65 4.33 -5.77
CA ASP A 161 -7.40 5.75 -5.47
C ASP A 161 -7.77 6.71 -6.62
N ASP A 162 -7.79 6.22 -7.87
CA ASP A 162 -8.29 7.00 -9.03
C ASP A 162 -9.79 7.34 -8.96
N PHE A 163 -10.59 6.50 -8.30
CA PHE A 163 -12.05 6.59 -8.31
C PHE A 163 -12.62 7.08 -6.98
N MET A 164 -11.89 6.88 -5.88
CA MET A 164 -12.36 7.22 -4.53
C MET A 164 -11.23 7.82 -3.70
N PRO A 165 -11.50 8.84 -2.86
CA PRO A 165 -10.49 9.49 -2.02
C PRO A 165 -10.01 8.61 -0.85
N PHE A 166 -10.38 7.32 -0.80
CA PHE A 166 -9.96 6.38 0.22
C PHE A 166 -8.53 5.91 -0.05
N GLN A 167 -7.59 6.48 0.70
CA GLN A 167 -6.18 6.12 0.65
C GLN A 167 -6.00 4.62 0.94
N ASN A 168 -5.12 3.96 0.17
CA ASN A 168 -4.76 2.54 0.31
C ASN A 168 -5.91 1.53 0.08
N LEU A 169 -7.05 1.94 -0.48
CA LEU A 169 -8.09 1.00 -0.89
C LEU A 169 -7.69 0.30 -2.19
N GLU A 170 -7.84 -1.01 -2.23
CA GLU A 170 -7.56 -1.83 -3.41
C GLU A 170 -8.71 -2.81 -3.67
N ILE A 171 -8.99 -3.04 -4.95
CA ILE A 171 -9.72 -4.23 -5.37
C ILE A 171 -8.75 -5.40 -5.41
N PHE A 172 -9.25 -6.58 -5.10
CA PHE A 172 -8.42 -7.74 -4.85
C PHE A 172 -9.06 -9.03 -5.34
N GLY A 173 -8.26 -9.90 -5.93
CA GLY A 173 -8.63 -11.27 -6.25
C GLY A 173 -7.63 -12.25 -5.67
N ILE A 174 -8.11 -13.38 -5.14
CA ILE A 174 -7.31 -14.47 -4.58
C ILE A 174 -7.73 -15.80 -5.16
N VAL A 175 -6.75 -16.63 -5.48
CA VAL A 175 -6.96 -18.02 -5.87
C VAL A 175 -6.09 -18.92 -5.01
N GLY A 176 -6.65 -20.02 -4.55
CA GLY A 176 -5.95 -20.88 -3.61
C GLY A 176 -6.68 -22.18 -3.33
N LEU A 177 -6.29 -22.80 -2.21
CA LEU A 177 -6.86 -24.04 -1.72
C LEU A 177 -7.51 -23.81 -0.38
N ASP A 178 -8.68 -24.40 -0.17
CA ASP A 178 -9.28 -24.48 1.16
C ASP A 178 -8.60 -25.53 2.03
N TRP A 179 -9.04 -25.60 3.29
CA TRP A 179 -8.49 -26.55 4.27
C TRP A 179 -8.78 -28.02 3.95
N GLN A 180 -9.60 -28.30 2.94
CA GLN A 180 -9.88 -29.63 2.41
C GLN A 180 -9.20 -29.88 1.06
N SER A 181 -8.32 -28.97 0.62
CA SER A 181 -7.61 -29.02 -0.67
C SER A 181 -8.48 -28.80 -1.90
N GLU A 182 -9.68 -28.23 -1.77
CA GLU A 182 -10.49 -27.80 -2.91
C GLU A 182 -10.05 -26.42 -3.39
N ARG A 183 -10.12 -26.19 -4.71
CA ARG A 183 -9.77 -24.90 -5.31
C ARG A 183 -10.84 -23.86 -4.97
N ARG A 184 -10.39 -22.69 -4.51
CA ARG A 184 -11.24 -21.53 -4.23
C ARG A 184 -10.76 -20.30 -4.99
N LEU A 185 -11.72 -19.49 -5.40
CA LEU A 185 -11.53 -18.16 -5.97
C LEU A 185 -12.31 -17.19 -5.09
N GLY A 186 -11.72 -16.03 -4.81
CA GLY A 186 -12.40 -14.95 -4.13
C GLY A 186 -12.08 -13.59 -4.74
N LEU A 187 -13.05 -12.69 -4.68
CA LEU A 187 -12.93 -11.30 -5.11
C LEU A 187 -13.37 -10.37 -3.98
N GLY A 188 -12.71 -9.24 -3.80
CA GLY A 188 -12.98 -8.39 -2.65
C GLY A 188 -12.30 -7.04 -2.68
N ILE A 189 -12.32 -6.41 -1.51
CA ILE A 189 -11.65 -5.15 -1.24
C ILE A 189 -10.69 -5.33 -0.07
N ARG A 190 -9.57 -4.62 -0.12
CA ARG A 190 -8.56 -4.63 0.94
C ARG A 190 -7.97 -3.25 1.16
N THR A 191 -7.32 -3.11 2.30
CA THR A 191 -6.51 -1.94 2.65
C THR A 191 -5.14 -2.39 3.12
N ASN A 192 -4.12 -1.55 2.94
CA ASN A 192 -2.77 -1.80 3.46
C ASN A 192 -2.56 -1.08 4.79
N PHE A 193 -1.76 -1.72 5.65
CA PHE A 193 -1.24 -1.15 6.89
C PHE A 193 0.26 -0.91 6.70
#